data_AF-C4GA24-F1
#
_entry.id   AF-C4GA24-F1
#
_cell.length_a   1.000
_cell.length_b   1.000
_cell.length_c   1.000
_cell.angle_alpha   90.00
_cell.angle_beta   90.00
_cell.angle_gamma   90.00
#
_symmetry.space_group_name_H-M   'P 1'
#
loop_
_entity.id
_entity.type
_entity.pdbx_description
1 polymer ?
#
loop_
_entity_poly.entity_id
_entity_poly.type
_entity_poly.pdbx_seq_one_letter_code
_entity_poly.pdbx_strand_id
1 'polypeptide(L)'
;MKTSNRVYYLSALVLQGVALVLEILPVGAVMVFATSPTERSIKVYSYFNILHVGYANFSPLLTGILTILSILLGVGALFKFKKADELKKAIFICSIISLLFSIAPLFLFGTIGMTAASYAVFGAIFLSICLQAVANRQA
;
A
#
# COMPACT_ATOMS: atom_id res chain seq x y z
N MET A 1 -27.56 1.21 -0.02
CA MET A 1 -26.38 1.56 0.81
C MET A 1 -26.69 2.85 1.55
N LYS A 2 -26.53 2.89 2.88
CA LYS A 2 -26.67 4.15 3.65
C LYS A 2 -25.58 5.13 3.19
N THR A 3 -25.89 6.44 3.15
CA THR A 3 -24.95 7.51 2.75
C THR A 3 -23.62 7.43 3.51
N SER A 4 -23.68 7.03 4.78
CA SER A 4 -22.52 6.76 5.66
C SER A 4 -21.48 5.80 5.04
N ASN A 5 -21.90 4.65 4.49
CA ASN A 5 -20.98 3.66 3.94
C ASN A 5 -20.23 4.22 2.71
N ARG A 6 -20.87 5.12 1.94
CA ARG A 6 -20.25 5.72 0.75
C ARG A 6 -19.10 6.65 1.14
N VAL A 7 -19.29 7.40 2.21
CA VAL A 7 -18.24 8.28 2.77
C VAL A 7 -17.05 7.44 3.25
N TYR A 8 -17.27 6.29 3.90
CA TYR A 8 -16.19 5.42 4.33
C TYR A 8 -15.38 4.85 3.15
N TYR A 9 -16.02 4.36 2.08
CA TYR A 9 -15.28 3.88 0.90
C TYR A 9 -14.56 5.00 0.16
N LEU A 10 -15.15 6.19 0.03
CA LEU A 10 -14.48 7.33 -0.58
C LEU A 10 -13.25 7.75 0.23
N SER A 11 -13.40 7.81 1.56
CA SER A 11 -12.28 8.14 2.47
C SER A 11 -11.18 7.07 2.41
N ALA A 12 -11.56 5.79 2.35
CA ALA A 12 -10.63 4.69 2.16
C ALA A 12 -9.87 4.79 0.82
N LEU A 13 -10.55 5.21 -0.25
CA LEU A 13 -9.95 5.42 -1.56
C LEU A 13 -9.00 6.61 -1.58
N VAL A 14 -9.34 7.70 -0.89
CA VAL A 14 -8.43 8.86 -0.72
C VAL A 14 -7.16 8.44 -0.01
N LEU A 15 -7.25 7.64 1.06
CA LEU A 15 -6.08 7.11 1.76
C LEU A 15 -5.20 6.23 0.88
N GLN A 16 -5.80 5.37 0.04
CA GLN A 16 -5.05 4.60 -0.96
C GLN A 16 -4.36 5.52 -1.98
N GLY A 17 -5.02 6.61 -2.39
CA GLY A 17 -4.40 7.63 -3.25
C GLY A 17 -3.21 8.33 -2.60
N VAL A 18 -3.30 8.66 -1.31
CA VAL A 18 -2.17 9.22 -0.54
C VAL A 18 -1.02 8.22 -0.47
N ALA A 19 -1.30 6.94 -0.20
CA ALA A 19 -0.30 5.88 -0.23
C ALA A 19 0.39 5.82 -1.60
N LEU A 20 -0.37 5.80 -2.69
CA LEU A 20 0.18 5.75 -4.06
C LEU A 20 1.10 6.94 -4.36
N VAL A 21 0.74 8.15 -3.96
CA VAL A 21 1.59 9.35 -4.16
C VAL A 21 2.94 9.17 -3.44
N LEU A 22 2.92 8.66 -2.21
CA LEU A 22 4.14 8.39 -1.44
C LEU A 22 4.98 7.26 -2.03
N GLU A 23 4.35 6.23 -2.61
CA GLU A 23 5.00 5.11 -3.28
C GLU A 23 5.72 5.55 -4.58
N ILE A 24 5.14 6.51 -5.32
CA ILE A 24 5.74 7.09 -6.54
C ILE A 24 6.95 7.97 -6.21
N LEU A 25 6.92 8.68 -5.08
CA LEU A 25 8.01 9.56 -4.69
C LEU A 25 9.29 8.74 -4.36
N PRO A 26 10.49 9.26 -4.69
CA PRO A 26 11.77 8.59 -4.40
C PRO A 26 12.19 8.71 -2.93
N VAL A 27 11.24 8.55 -2.01
CA VAL A 27 11.42 8.70 -0.55
C VAL A 27 10.94 7.47 0.21
N GLY A 28 10.31 6.50 -0.46
CA GLY A 28 9.63 5.38 0.18
C GLY A 28 10.52 4.18 0.47
N ALA A 29 11.13 3.59 -0.57
CA ALA A 29 11.75 2.28 -0.48
C ALA A 29 13.26 2.37 -0.25
N VAL A 30 13.75 1.73 0.80
CA VAL A 30 15.18 1.68 1.10
C VAL A 30 15.83 0.50 0.39
N MET A 31 16.98 0.75 -0.23
CA MET A 31 17.90 -0.29 -0.69
C MET A 31 19.25 -0.14 0.00
N VAL A 32 19.76 -1.26 0.50
CA VAL A 32 21.06 -1.38 1.15
C VAL A 32 21.99 -2.15 0.21
N PHE A 33 22.99 -1.46 -0.31
CA PHE A 33 24.00 -2.04 -1.20
C PHE A 33 25.26 -2.36 -0.41
N ALA A 34 25.76 -3.59 -0.51
CA ALA A 34 27.08 -3.94 0.01
C ALA A 34 28.14 -3.57 -1.04
N THR A 35 28.77 -2.41 -0.89
CA THR A 35 29.83 -1.93 -1.80
C THR A 35 31.19 -2.52 -1.45
N SER A 36 31.38 -2.96 -0.20
CA SER A 36 32.53 -3.72 0.26
C SER A 36 32.13 -4.62 1.45
N PRO A 37 33.00 -5.54 1.93
CA PRO A 37 32.71 -6.36 3.11
C PRO A 37 32.42 -5.54 4.38
N THR A 38 32.91 -4.30 4.45
CA THR A 38 32.79 -3.41 5.61
C THR A 38 31.92 -2.19 5.34
N GLU A 39 31.61 -1.87 4.08
CA GLU A 39 30.83 -0.69 3.69
C GLU A 39 29.46 -1.06 3.11
N ARG A 40 28.44 -0.34 3.59
CA ARG A 40 27.09 -0.41 3.05
C ARG A 40 26.64 0.98 2.61
N SER A 41 26.20 1.09 1.36
CA SER A 41 25.56 2.29 0.83
C SER A 41 24.05 2.15 0.94
N ILE A 42 23.40 3.07 1.67
CA ILE A 42 21.94 3.11 1.79
C ILE A 42 21.42 4.18 0.82
N LYS A 43 20.46 3.80 -0.03
CA LYS A 43 19.80 4.73 -0.95
C LYS A 43 18.29 4.52 -0.91
N VAL A 44 17.54 5.59 -1.13
CA VAL A 44 16.07 5.57 -1.11
C VAL A 44 15.55 5.80 -2.51
N TYR A 45 14.53 5.04 -2.89
CA TYR A 45 13.93 5.03 -4.22
C TYR A 45 12.41 4.97 -4.13
N SER A 46 11.75 5.16 -5.28
CA SER A 46 10.33 4.89 -5.43
C SER A 46 10.05 3.40 -5.35
N TYR A 47 8.89 3.01 -4.84
CA TYR A 47 8.43 1.63 -4.81
C TYR A 47 8.41 0.98 -6.20
N PHE A 48 8.25 1.78 -7.26
CA PHE A 48 8.19 1.31 -8.65
C PHE A 48 9.56 1.17 -9.34
N ASN A 49 10.66 1.45 -8.64
CA ASN A 49 11.98 1.27 -9.24
C ASN A 49 12.29 -0.24 -9.39
N ILE A 50 12.62 -0.68 -10.61
CA ILE A 50 12.88 -2.09 -10.89
C ILE A 50 14.15 -2.64 -10.19
N LEU A 51 15.06 -1.76 -9.75
CA LEU A 51 16.27 -2.16 -9.02
C LEU A 51 15.95 -3.00 -7.76
N HIS A 52 14.81 -2.75 -7.12
CA HIS A 52 14.33 -3.56 -6.00
C HIS A 52 14.25 -5.05 -6.33
N VAL A 53 13.79 -5.38 -7.54
CA VAL A 53 13.67 -6.75 -8.05
C VAL A 53 15.04 -7.39 -8.23
N GLY A 54 15.99 -6.63 -8.79
CA GLY A 54 17.37 -7.09 -8.99
C GLY A 54 18.11 -7.39 -7.68
N TYR A 55 17.72 -6.75 -6.58
CA TYR A 55 18.29 -6.92 -5.24
C TYR A 55 17.39 -7.72 -4.29
N ALA A 56 16.41 -8.46 -4.83
CA ALA A 56 15.47 -9.30 -4.09
C ALA A 56 14.61 -8.61 -3.02
N ASN A 57 14.51 -7.27 -3.04
CA ASN A 57 13.60 -6.51 -2.19
C ASN A 57 12.27 -6.27 -2.90
N PHE A 58 11.52 -7.32 -3.22
CA PHE A 58 10.31 -7.22 -4.05
C PHE A 58 9.11 -6.56 -3.35
N SER A 59 9.15 -6.41 -2.02
CA SER A 59 8.00 -6.00 -1.20
C SER A 59 7.47 -4.60 -1.55
N PRO A 60 8.31 -3.56 -1.74
CA PRO A 60 7.84 -2.23 -2.14
C PRO A 60 7.10 -2.26 -3.47
N LEU A 61 7.64 -2.96 -4.48
CA LEU A 61 7.00 -3.08 -5.79
C LEU A 61 5.64 -3.77 -5.71
N LEU A 62 5.55 -4.89 -4.97
CA LEU A 62 4.28 -5.60 -4.77
C LEU A 62 3.26 -4.73 -4.03
N THR A 63 3.69 -3.99 -3.01
CA THR A 63 2.83 -3.03 -2.29
C THR A 63 2.23 -2.03 -3.27
N GLY A 64 3.06 -1.39 -4.10
CA GLY A 64 2.59 -0.39 -5.06
C GLY A 64 1.63 -0.95 -6.11
N ILE A 65 1.88 -2.15 -6.62
CA ILE A 65 0.97 -2.82 -7.57
C ILE A 65 -0.39 -3.10 -6.92
N LEU A 66 -0.40 -3.60 -5.68
CA LEU A 66 -1.64 -3.89 -4.95
C LEU A 66 -2.40 -2.61 -4.56
N THR A 67 -1.70 -1.51 -4.25
CA THR A 67 -2.28 -0.19 -4.03
C THR A 67 -3.00 0.30 -5.30
N ILE A 68 -2.35 0.22 -6.47
CA ILE A 68 -2.97 0.56 -7.77
C ILE A 68 -4.21 -0.32 -8.02
N LEU A 69 -4.10 -1.64 -7.81
CA LEU A 69 -5.21 -2.55 -8.00
C LEU A 69 -6.38 -2.22 -7.07
N SER A 70 -6.10 -1.89 -5.81
CA SER A 70 -7.11 -1.49 -4.81
C SER A 70 -7.82 -0.20 -5.22
N ILE A 71 -7.10 0.77 -5.79
CA ILE A 71 -7.68 2.01 -6.31
C ILE A 71 -8.58 1.73 -7.52
N LEU A 72 -8.10 0.95 -8.50
CA LEU A 72 -8.87 0.63 -9.71
C LEU A 72 -10.17 -0.11 -9.37
N LEU A 73 -10.09 -1.12 -8.51
CA LEU A 73 -11.26 -1.85 -8.01
C LEU A 73 -12.17 -0.93 -7.19
N GLY A 74 -11.61 -0.06 -6.36
CA GLY A 74 -12.33 0.93 -5.57
C GLY A 74 -13.15 1.88 -6.43
N VAL A 75 -12.52 2.48 -7.44
CA VAL A 75 -13.18 3.33 -8.44
C VAL A 75 -14.26 2.55 -9.19
N GLY A 76 -13.98 1.31 -9.62
CA GLY A 76 -14.96 0.44 -10.27
C GLY A 76 -16.18 0.14 -9.39
N ALA A 77 -15.98 -0.08 -8.09
CA ALA A 77 -17.06 -0.27 -7.12
C ALA A 77 -17.92 1.00 -6.95
N LEU A 78 -17.34 2.20 -7.15
CA LEU A 78 -18.10 3.46 -7.20
C LEU A 78 -18.98 3.60 -8.45
N PHE A 79 -18.76 2.84 -9.53
CA PHE A 79 -19.66 2.86 -10.68
C PHE A 79 -20.73 1.77 -10.62
N LYS A 80 -20.47 0.63 -9.97
CA LYS A 80 -21.38 -0.53 -9.90
C LYS A 80 -22.03 -0.75 -8.52
N PHE A 81 -22.20 0.31 -7.72
CA PHE A 81 -22.57 0.30 -6.29
C PHE A 81 -23.68 -0.67 -5.82
N LYS A 82 -24.67 -1.03 -6.65
CA LYS A 82 -25.78 -1.93 -6.25
C LYS A 82 -25.44 -3.43 -6.35
N LYS A 83 -24.35 -3.83 -7.00
CA LYS A 83 -23.92 -5.25 -7.20
C LYS A 83 -22.42 -5.45 -6.97
N ALA A 84 -21.82 -4.72 -6.03
CA ALA A 84 -20.37 -4.67 -5.85
C ALA A 84 -19.84 -5.40 -4.60
N ASP A 85 -20.61 -6.32 -4.00
CA ASP A 85 -20.20 -6.95 -2.73
C ASP A 85 -18.97 -7.85 -2.88
N GLU A 86 -18.82 -8.54 -4.01
CA GLU A 86 -17.59 -9.29 -4.32
C GLU A 86 -16.40 -8.35 -4.55
N LEU A 87 -16.61 -7.21 -5.23
CA LEU A 87 -15.57 -6.21 -5.45
C LEU A 87 -15.08 -5.60 -4.13
N LYS A 88 -15.99 -5.27 -3.21
CA LYS A 88 -15.64 -4.75 -1.88
C LYS A 88 -14.80 -5.75 -1.08
N LYS A 89 -15.14 -7.04 -1.14
CA LYS A 89 -14.34 -8.11 -0.52
C LYS A 89 -12.96 -8.21 -1.17
N ALA A 90 -12.90 -8.16 -2.49
CA ALA A 90 -11.64 -8.19 -3.22
C ALA A 90 -10.72 -7.00 -2.87
N ILE A 91 -11.26 -5.78 -2.82
CA ILE A 91 -10.51 -4.57 -2.40
C ILE A 91 -9.96 -4.75 -0.98
N PHE A 92 -10.78 -5.26 -0.07
CA PHE A 92 -10.39 -5.48 1.32
C PHE A 92 -9.25 -6.48 1.45
N ILE A 93 -9.34 -7.63 0.77
CA ILE A 93 -8.28 -8.63 0.76
C ILE A 93 -7.01 -8.08 0.11
N CYS A 94 -7.14 -7.38 -1.02
CA CYS A 94 -6.02 -6.74 -1.72
C CYS A 94 -5.29 -5.74 -0.81
N SER A 95 -6.04 -4.92 -0.09
CA SER A 95 -5.50 -3.94 0.86
C SER A 95 -4.75 -4.62 2.01
N ILE A 96 -5.28 -5.71 2.56
CA ILE A 96 -4.60 -6.49 3.62
C ILE A 96 -3.27 -7.05 3.11
N ILE A 97 -3.26 -7.65 1.93
CA ILE A 97 -2.04 -8.20 1.34
C ILE A 97 -1.03 -7.07 1.08
N SER A 98 -1.49 -5.91 0.58
CA SER A 98 -0.64 -4.72 0.40
C SER A 98 -0.02 -4.27 1.72
N LEU A 99 -0.81 -4.24 2.81
CA LEU A 99 -0.32 -3.87 4.14
C LEU A 99 0.81 -4.80 4.63
N LEU A 100 0.65 -6.11 4.42
CA LEU A 100 1.67 -7.10 4.80
C LEU A 100 2.97 -6.89 4.04
N PHE A 101 2.89 -6.61 2.73
CA PHE A 101 4.08 -6.28 1.96
C PHE A 101 4.69 -4.94 2.36
N SER A 102 3.87 -3.95 2.73
CA SER A 102 4.32 -2.62 3.14
C SER A 102 5.20 -2.67 4.40
N ILE A 103 4.90 -3.57 5.34
CA ILE A 103 5.65 -3.72 6.60
C ILE A 103 6.79 -4.76 6.51
N ALA A 104 6.81 -5.62 5.49
CA ALA A 104 7.85 -6.64 5.31
C ALA A 104 9.30 -6.10 5.40
N PRO A 105 9.65 -4.91 4.88
CA PRO A 105 11.02 -4.38 4.98
C PRO A 105 11.48 -4.18 6.43
N LEU A 106 10.56 -3.90 7.36
CA LEU A 106 10.86 -3.79 8.78
C LEU A 106 11.34 -5.11 9.38
N PHE A 107 10.76 -6.23 8.97
CA PHE A 107 11.13 -7.56 9.45
C PHE A 107 12.41 -8.09 8.79
N LEU A 108 12.63 -7.74 7.51
CA LEU A 108 13.79 -8.21 6.75
C LEU A 108 15.06 -7.40 7.03
N PHE A 109 14.92 -6.08 7.19
CA PHE A 109 16.06 -5.15 7.26
C PHE A 109 16.06 -4.30 8.55
N GLY A 110 15.13 -4.54 9.47
CA GLY A 110 14.98 -3.75 10.68
C GLY A 110 14.53 -2.32 10.40
N THR A 111 14.82 -1.40 11.32
CA THR A 111 14.45 0.01 11.19
C THR A 111 15.13 0.71 10.01
N ILE A 112 16.25 0.18 9.52
CA ILE A 112 16.96 0.69 8.33
C ILE A 112 16.13 0.47 7.06
N GLY A 113 15.30 -0.58 7.01
CA GLY A 113 14.43 -0.87 5.87
C GLY A 113 13.24 0.08 5.71
N MET A 114 13.02 0.96 6.68
CA MET A 114 11.85 1.84 6.72
C MET A 114 12.25 3.31 6.71
N THR A 115 11.48 4.10 5.96
CA THR A 115 11.56 5.56 5.94
C THR A 115 10.29 6.13 6.59
N ALA A 116 10.31 7.42 6.91
CA ALA A 116 9.09 8.11 7.33
C ALA A 116 7.95 7.97 6.29
N ALA A 117 8.29 7.96 4.99
CA ALA A 117 7.33 7.78 3.92
C ALA A 117 6.77 6.34 3.87
N SER A 118 7.59 5.30 4.05
CA SER A 118 7.08 3.92 4.06
C SER A 118 6.21 3.64 5.29
N TYR A 119 6.51 4.23 6.45
CA TYR A 119 5.60 4.21 7.60
C TYR A 119 4.28 4.95 7.32
N ALA A 120 4.33 6.08 6.63
CA ALA A 120 3.13 6.81 6.23
C ALA A 120 2.27 6.02 5.22
N VAL A 121 2.90 5.32 4.26
CA VAL A 121 2.22 4.38 3.35
C VAL A 121 1.51 3.28 4.15
N PHE A 122 2.21 2.62 5.07
CA PHE A 122 1.63 1.60 5.95
C PHE A 122 0.43 2.15 6.73
N GLY A 123 0.57 3.33 7.35
CA GLY A 123 -0.50 3.98 8.11
C GLY A 123 -1.71 4.32 7.25
N ALA A 124 -1.49 4.84 6.04
CA ALA A 124 -2.57 5.16 5.11
C ALA A 124 -3.34 3.91 4.66
N ILE A 125 -2.62 2.83 4.31
CA ILE A 125 -3.23 1.54 3.94
C ILE A 125 -3.99 0.95 5.14
N PHE A 126 -3.40 0.98 6.34
CA PHE A 126 -4.03 0.48 7.56
C PHE A 126 -5.35 1.20 7.87
N LEU A 127 -5.34 2.53 7.87
CA LEU A 127 -6.55 3.34 8.07
C LEU A 127 -7.58 3.08 6.97
N SER A 128 -7.15 2.90 5.72
CA SER A 128 -8.04 2.52 4.61
C SER A 128 -8.75 1.20 4.91
N ILE A 129 -8.02 0.18 5.38
CA ILE A 129 -8.59 -1.12 5.78
C ILE A 129 -9.60 -0.95 6.90
N CYS A 130 -9.31 -0.16 7.94
CA CYS A 130 -10.25 0.10 9.04
C CYS A 130 -11.58 0.68 8.52
N LEU A 131 -11.52 1.67 7.62
CA LEU A 131 -12.71 2.27 7.02
C LEU A 131 -13.48 1.28 6.14
N GLN A 132 -12.77 0.46 5.36
CA GLN A 132 -13.39 -0.61 4.57
C GLN A 132 -14.08 -1.65 5.48
N ALA A 133 -13.47 -2.02 6.60
CA ALA A 133 -14.06 -2.95 7.57
C ALA A 133 -15.34 -2.40 8.20
N VAL A 134 -15.35 -1.12 8.57
CA VAL A 134 -16.55 -0.44 9.09
C VAL A 134 -17.65 -0.39 8.03
N ALA A 135 -17.31 -0.05 6.78
CA ALA A 135 -18.27 0.00 5.68
C ALA A 135 -18.86 -1.37 5.33
N ASN A 136 -18.03 -2.43 5.39
CA ASN A 136 -18.45 -3.81 5.13
C ASN A 136 -19.36 -4.38 6.24
N ARG A 137 -19.23 -3.92 7.50
CA ARG A 137 -20.11 -4.35 8.61
C ARG A 137 -21.50 -3.74 8.57
N GLN A 138 -21.66 -2.59 7.89
CA GLN A 138 -22.92 -1.85 7.79
C GLN A 138 -23.69 -2.13 6.48
N ALA A 139 -23.21 -3.07 5.67
CA ALA A 139 -23.82 -3.49 4.40
C ALA A 139 -24.72 -4.70 4.63
#